data_AF-A0A519ZAV5-F1
#
_entry.id   AF-A0A519ZAV5-F1
#
_cell.length_a   1.000
_cell.length_b   1.000
_cell.length_c   1.000
_cell.angle_alpha   90.00
_cell.angle_beta   90.00
_cell.angle_gamma   90.00
#
_symmetry.space_group_name_H-M   'P 1'
#
loop_
_entity.id
_entity.type
_entity.pdbx_description
1 polymer ?
#
loop_
_entity_poly.entity_id
_entity_poly.type
_entity_poly.pdbx_seq_one_letter_code
_entity_poly.pdbx_strand_id
1 'polypeptide(L)'
;NEDDILTAVQMELEPKLTYRGVKGFDDMLDVGAQFALAEKKFMLMGMYHSNESATFGFGADLKKRYLLSAMYTTQTAALSAYTSGSSSYFYLS
;
A
#
# COMPACT_ATOMS: atom_id res chain seq x y z
N ASN A 1 -34.41 4.28 17.14
CA ASN A 1 -33.50 5.42 16.92
C ASN A 1 -32.26 4.89 16.24
N GLU A 2 -32.32 4.85 14.92
CA GLU A 2 -31.33 4.19 14.05
C GLU A 2 -30.45 5.24 13.35
N ASP A 3 -30.45 6.47 13.84
CA ASP A 3 -29.79 7.62 13.20
C ASP A 3 -28.34 7.82 13.65
N ASP A 4 -27.85 7.03 14.62
CA ASP A 4 -26.49 7.15 15.17
C ASP A 4 -25.44 6.32 14.40
N ILE A 5 -25.86 5.66 13.32
CA ILE A 5 -24.95 4.90 12.42
C ILE A 5 -24.34 5.81 11.34
N LEU A 6 -24.73 7.10 11.30
CA LEU A 6 -24.43 8.05 10.23
C LEU A 6 -23.24 8.98 10.49
N THR A 7 -22.33 8.62 11.41
CA THR A 7 -20.91 8.94 11.15
C THR A 7 -20.37 7.86 10.21
N ALA A 8 -20.90 7.82 8.98
CA ALA A 8 -20.53 6.80 8.00
C ALA A 8 -19.06 6.99 7.62
N VAL A 9 -18.18 6.18 8.20
CA VAL A 9 -16.82 6.05 7.70
C VAL A 9 -16.95 5.47 6.30
N GLN A 10 -16.78 6.31 5.27
CA GLN A 10 -16.77 5.83 3.88
C GLN A 10 -15.62 4.84 3.73
N MET A 11 -15.97 3.58 3.47
CA MET A 11 -15.05 2.48 3.25
C MET A 11 -15.08 2.10 1.77
N GLU A 12 -13.92 2.07 1.14
CA GLU A 12 -13.76 1.72 -0.28
C GLU A 12 -12.71 0.60 -0.37
N LEU A 13 -13.06 -0.50 -1.04
CA LEU A 13 -12.15 -1.62 -1.26
C LEU A 13 -11.89 -1.74 -2.76
N GLU A 14 -10.65 -1.50 -3.17
CA GLU A 14 -10.19 -1.57 -4.55
C GLU A 14 -9.27 -2.80 -4.73
N PRO A 15 -9.73 -3.87 -5.39
CA PRO A 15 -8.85 -4.98 -5.76
C PRO A 15 -7.80 -4.51 -6.79
N LYS A 16 -6.56 -4.99 -6.67
CA LYS A 16 -5.45 -4.69 -7.58
C LYS A 16 -4.89 -5.99 -8.15
N LEU A 17 -4.84 -6.08 -9.48
CA LEU A 17 -4.28 -7.22 -10.20
C LEU A 17 -3.31 -6.67 -11.24
N THR A 18 -2.07 -7.19 -11.24
CA THR A 18 -1.08 -6.81 -12.24
C THR A 18 -0.48 -8.08 -12.83
N TYR A 19 -0.61 -8.24 -14.15
CA TYR A 19 0.01 -9.34 -14.91
C TYR A 19 1.15 -8.77 -15.75
N ARG A 20 2.36 -9.32 -15.59
CA ARG A 20 3.55 -8.92 -16.34
C ARG A 20 4.18 -10.17 -16.95
N GLY A 21 3.92 -10.38 -18.24
CA GLY A 21 4.62 -11.38 -19.04
C GLY A 21 5.93 -10.81 -19.56
N VAL A 22 7.07 -11.39 -19.15
CA VAL A 22 8.39 -11.03 -19.66
C VAL A 22 8.88 -12.16 -20.55
N LYS A 23 9.16 -11.84 -21.82
CA LYS A 23 9.60 -12.84 -22.81
C LYS A 23 10.95 -13.44 -22.38
N GLY A 24 10.94 -14.68 -21.88
CA GLY A 24 12.14 -15.40 -21.42
C GLY A 24 12.29 -15.55 -19.90
N PHE A 25 11.32 -15.10 -19.11
CA PHE A 25 11.23 -15.32 -17.66
C PHE A 25 9.84 -15.87 -17.31
N ASP A 26 9.68 -16.45 -16.12
CA ASP A 26 8.37 -16.88 -15.61
C ASP A 26 7.42 -15.67 -15.50
N ASP A 27 6.15 -15.88 -15.87
CA ASP A 27 5.12 -14.85 -15.78
C ASP A 27 5.00 -14.33 -14.33
N MET A 28 5.11 -13.01 -14.15
CA MET A 28 4.91 -12.39 -12.84
C MET A 28 3.44 -12.00 -12.68
N LEU A 29 2.79 -12.62 -11.70
CA LEU A 29 1.41 -12.33 -11.31
C LEU A 29 1.43 -11.68 -9.93
N ASP A 30 0.94 -10.46 -9.86
CA ASP A 30 0.83 -9.71 -8.62
C ASP A 30 -0.65 -9.52 -8.30
N VAL A 31 -1.07 -9.94 -7.11
CA VAL A 31 -2.46 -9.87 -6.63
C VAL A 31 -2.51 -9.07 -5.34
N GLY A 32 -3.44 -8.14 -5.21
CA GLY A 32 -3.55 -7.30 -4.03
C GLY A 32 -4.89 -6.64 -3.89
N ALA A 33 -5.03 -5.86 -2.82
CA ALA A 33 -6.18 -5.00 -2.58
C ALA A 33 -5.72 -3.75 -1.83
N GLN A 34 -6.45 -2.67 -2.04
CA GLN A 34 -6.32 -1.43 -1.31
C GLN A 34 -7.64 -1.13 -0.61
N PHE A 35 -7.57 -0.81 0.67
CA PHE A 35 -8.68 -0.42 1.49
C PHE A 35 -8.53 1.05 1.86
N ALA A 36 -9.54 1.86 1.59
CA ALA A 36 -9.56 3.28 1.87
C ALA A 36 -10.70 3.63 2.82
N LEU A 37 -10.44 4.52 3.76
CA LEU A 37 -11.34 4.95 4.81
C LEU A 37 -11.46 6.48 4.79
N ALA A 38 -12.64 6.97 5.15
CA ALA A 38 -12.95 8.39 5.35
C ALA A 38 -12.56 9.25 4.13
N GLU A 39 -13.09 8.93 2.94
CA GLU A 39 -12.77 9.61 1.67
C GLU A 39 -11.27 9.56 1.32
N LYS A 40 -10.64 8.38 1.40
CA LYS A 40 -9.20 8.17 1.11
C LYS A 40 -8.24 8.92 2.05
N LYS A 41 -8.75 9.45 3.18
CA LYS A 41 -7.92 10.04 4.24
C LYS A 41 -6.99 9.03 4.89
N PHE A 42 -7.41 7.77 4.98
CA PHE A 42 -6.55 6.66 5.37
C PHE A 42 -6.67 5.57 4.33
N MET A 43 -5.54 5.01 3.93
CA MET A 43 -5.45 3.94 2.96
C MET A 43 -4.54 2.86 3.50
N LEU A 44 -4.92 1.61 3.29
CA LEU A 44 -4.11 0.42 3.54
C LEU A 44 -4.02 -0.35 2.23
N MET A 45 -2.88 -0.94 1.94
CA MET A 45 -2.65 -1.70 0.72
C MET A 45 -1.89 -2.98 1.06
N GLY A 46 -2.31 -4.09 0.49
CA GLY A 46 -1.58 -5.35 0.52
C GLY A 46 -1.48 -5.90 -0.90
N MET A 47 -0.31 -6.37 -1.30
CA MET A 47 -0.06 -6.98 -2.59
C MET A 47 0.91 -8.14 -2.39
N TYR A 48 0.59 -9.29 -2.95
CA TYR A 48 1.42 -10.47 -3.00
C TYR A 48 1.90 -10.67 -4.43
N HIS A 49 3.18 -10.97 -4.57
CA HIS A 49 3.85 -11.15 -5.84
C HIS A 49 4.23 -12.62 -6.02
N SER A 50 4.13 -13.15 -7.24
CA SER A 50 4.48 -14.55 -7.55
C SER A 50 5.97 -14.88 -7.36
N ASN A 51 6.83 -13.88 -7.19
CA ASN A 51 8.27 -14.02 -6.90
C ASN A 51 8.57 -14.14 -5.39
N GLU A 52 7.61 -14.65 -4.62
CA GLU A 52 7.70 -14.81 -3.16
C GLU A 52 7.91 -13.49 -2.39
N SER A 53 7.56 -12.34 -2.98
CA SER A 53 7.58 -11.05 -2.30
C SER A 53 6.18 -10.56 -1.98
N ALA A 54 6.03 -9.70 -0.97
CA ALA A 54 4.74 -9.11 -0.61
C ALA A 54 4.93 -7.64 -0.23
N THR A 55 4.14 -6.76 -0.82
CA THR A 55 4.09 -5.34 -0.50
C THR A 55 2.93 -5.04 0.42
N PHE A 56 3.22 -4.44 1.56
CA PHE A 56 2.24 -3.84 2.45
C PHE A 56 2.44 -2.32 2.43
N GLY A 57 1.36 -1.56 2.44
CA GLY A 57 1.43 -0.12 2.43
C GLY A 57 0.32 0.50 3.26
N PHE A 58 0.58 1.69 3.77
CA PHE A 58 -0.44 2.54 4.33
C PHE A 58 -0.21 3.96 3.86
N GLY A 59 -1.28 4.72 3.73
CA GLY A 59 -1.25 6.11 3.34
C GLY A 59 -2.24 6.93 4.13
N ALA A 60 -1.94 8.21 4.29
CA ALA A 60 -2.83 9.18 4.85
C ALA A 60 -2.83 10.45 4.01
N ASP A 61 -4.03 10.95 3.70
CA ASP A 61 -4.19 12.25 3.07
C ASP A 61 -4.29 13.34 4.14
N LEU A 62 -3.23 14.14 4.25
CA LEU A 62 -3.16 15.30 5.11
C LEU A 62 -3.84 16.49 4.42
N LYS A 63 -5.09 16.74 4.83
CA LYS A 63 -5.90 17.91 4.45
C LYS A 63 -6.17 18.05 2.94
N LYS A 64 -6.22 16.95 2.18
CA LYS A 64 -6.44 16.94 0.71
C LYS A 64 -5.36 17.75 -0.05
N ARG A 65 -4.19 17.93 0.55
CA ARG A 65 -3.07 18.72 0.01
C ARG A 65 -1.76 17.94 -0.02
N TYR A 66 -1.57 17.03 0.93
CA TYR A 66 -0.36 16.22 1.01
C TYR A 66 -0.74 14.77 1.25
N LEU A 67 -0.38 13.90 0.31
CA LEU A 67 -0.52 12.46 0.49
C LEU A 67 0.78 11.91 1.07
N LEU A 68 0.72 11.44 2.32
CA LEU A 68 1.82 10.70 2.92
C LEU A 68 1.54 9.21 2.73
N SER A 69 2.50 8.47 2.18
CA SER A 69 2.39 7.02 2.04
C SER A 69 3.68 6.34 2.44
N ALA A 70 3.55 5.26 3.21
CA ALA A 70 4.62 4.36 3.54
C ALA A 70 4.31 3.00 2.94
N MET A 71 5.29 2.41 2.27
CA MET A 71 5.18 1.08 1.68
C MET A 71 6.39 0.26 2.10
N TYR A 72 6.14 -1.00 2.43
CA TYR A 72 7.13 -1.98 2.84
C TYR A 72 6.93 -3.24 2.01
N THR A 73 7.93 -3.57 1.20
CA THR A 73 7.94 -4.80 0.42
C THR A 73 8.86 -5.81 1.09
N THR A 74 8.30 -6.93 1.53
CA THR A 74 9.05 -8.09 2.01
C THR A 74 9.81 -8.69 0.84
N GLN A 75 11.14 -8.75 0.96
CA GLN A 75 11.98 -9.52 0.06
C GLN A 75 12.27 -10.85 0.75
N THR A 76 11.64 -11.93 0.31
CA THR A 76 11.98 -13.25 0.84
C THR A 76 13.26 -13.72 0.13
N ALA A 77 14.36 -13.78 0.91
CA ALA A 77 15.58 -14.58 0.72
C ALA A 77 16.80 -14.12 -0.12
N ALA A 78 17.09 -12.82 -0.37
CA ALA A 78 18.42 -12.48 -0.96
C ALA A 78 19.21 -11.29 -0.39
N LEU A 79 18.70 -10.47 0.55
CA LEU A 79 19.57 -9.50 1.21
C LEU A 79 19.05 -9.01 2.57
N SER A 80 19.27 -9.82 3.60
CA SER A 80 19.11 -9.45 5.02
C SER A 80 20.24 -8.55 5.54
N ALA A 81 20.83 -7.68 4.71
CA ALA A 81 21.91 -6.81 5.13
C ALA A 81 22.00 -5.59 4.23
N TYR A 82 21.14 -4.55 4.39
CA TYR A 82 21.51 -3.15 4.10
C TYR A 82 20.42 -2.10 4.41
N THR A 83 19.66 -2.23 5.50
CA THR A 83 18.80 -1.10 5.93
C THR A 83 18.83 -0.90 7.45
N SER A 84 20.03 -0.63 7.94
CA SER A 84 20.20 0.10 9.19
C SER A 84 19.85 1.57 8.91
N GLY A 85 18.61 1.94 9.17
CA GLY A 85 18.16 3.31 9.46
C GLY A 85 18.48 4.39 8.41
N SER A 86 17.51 4.71 7.55
CA SER A 86 17.49 6.01 6.89
C SER A 86 16.12 6.67 7.08
N SER A 87 15.99 7.37 8.21
CA SER A 87 14.91 8.30 8.46
C SER A 87 15.26 9.63 7.81
N SER A 88 14.75 9.90 6.62
CA SER A 88 14.93 11.18 5.94
C SER A 88 13.85 12.16 6.41
N TYR A 89 14.24 13.21 7.14
CA TYR A 89 13.35 14.30 7.50
C TYR A 89 13.39 15.36 6.40
N PHE A 90 12.26 15.59 5.74
CA PHE A 90 12.10 16.68 4.78
C PHE A 90 11.45 17.88 5.50
N TYR A 91 12.20 18.98 5.63
CA TYR A 91 11.64 20.30 5.92
C TYR A 91 11.44 21.04 4.59
N LEU A 92 10.22 21.53 4.32
CA LEU A 92 10.02 22.57 3.31
C LEU A 92 9.60 23.85 4.02
N SER A 93 10.35 24.93 3.74
CA SER A 93 10.04 26.33 4.04
C SER A 93 8.89 26.83 3.18
#